data_AF-A0A1H4YQM1-F1
#
_entry.id   AF-A0A1H4YQM1-F1
#
_cell.length_a   1.000
_cell.length_b   1.000
_cell.length_c   1.000
_cell.angle_alpha   90.00
_cell.angle_beta   90.00
_cell.angle_gamma   90.00
#
_symmetry.space_group_name_H-M   'P 1'
#
loop_
_entity.id
_entity.type
_entity.pdbx_description
1 polymer ?
#
loop_
_entity_poly.entity_id
_entity_poly.type
_entity_poly.pdbx_seq_one_letter_code
_entity_poly.pdbx_strand_id
1 'polypeptide(L)'
;MTEDVTMMNPTDTVTLIEGYDAMRVFLETVSLRLGKTDDEIDLIVAGLKWADGAPVDPAMWQDWLAAVQITCGGRGGETEPPKGRYSLRNPS
;
A
#
# COMPACT_ATOMS: atom_id res chain seq x y z
N MET A 1 19.22 0.63 30.82
CA MET A 1 17.78 0.87 30.69
C MET A 1 17.39 0.24 29.38
N THR A 2 16.89 -0.99 29.41
CA THR A 2 16.47 -1.69 28.19
C THR A 2 15.13 -1.10 27.85
N GLU A 3 15.09 -0.25 26.82
CA GLU A 3 13.84 0.22 26.26
C GLU A 3 13.02 -1.03 25.92
N ASP A 4 11.81 -1.09 26.47
CA ASP A 4 10.80 -2.05 26.05
C ASP A 4 10.50 -1.72 24.59
N VAL A 5 11.28 -2.31 23.68
CA VAL A 5 11.04 -2.23 22.24
C VAL A 5 9.71 -2.93 22.05
N THR A 6 8.63 -2.15 22.01
CA THR A 6 7.28 -2.65 21.78
C THR A 6 7.31 -3.32 20.40
N MET A 7 7.47 -4.63 20.38
CA MET A 7 7.50 -5.40 19.15
C MET A 7 6.10 -5.33 18.54
N MET A 8 5.97 -4.71 17.38
CA MET A 8 4.73 -4.75 16.61
C MET A 8 4.36 -6.21 16.30
N ASN A 9 3.08 -6.53 16.43
CA ASN A 9 2.51 -7.81 16.04
C ASN A 9 2.01 -7.75 14.60
N PRO A 10 1.92 -8.89 13.89
CA PRO A 10 1.39 -8.93 12.52
C PRO A 10 -0.06 -8.43 12.36
N THR A 11 -0.80 -8.35 13.45
CA THR A 11 -2.20 -7.89 13.49
C THR A 11 -2.35 -6.44 13.94
N ASP A 12 -1.26 -5.77 14.29
CA ASP A 12 -1.30 -4.37 14.66
C ASP A 12 -1.71 -3.53 13.46
N THR A 13 -2.55 -2.54 13.71
CA THR A 13 -3.08 -1.66 12.67
C THR A 13 -2.27 -0.38 12.63
N VAL A 14 -1.91 0.06 11.44
CA VAL A 14 -1.34 1.39 11.18
C VAL A 14 -2.38 2.25 10.47
N THR A 15 -2.33 3.56 10.70
CA THR A 15 -3.06 4.53 9.89
C THR A 15 -2.49 4.60 8.47
N LEU A 16 -3.25 5.20 7.54
CA LEU A 16 -2.82 5.34 6.14
C LEU A 16 -1.51 6.13 6.00
N ILE A 17 -1.32 7.14 6.85
CA ILE A 17 -0.12 7.98 6.89
C ILE A 17 1.05 7.18 7.45
N GLU A 18 0.86 6.47 8.56
CA GLU A 18 1.89 5.62 9.15
C GLU A 18 2.33 4.50 8.20
N GLY A 19 1.40 3.90 7.44
CA GLY A 19 1.74 2.90 6.43
C GLY A 19 2.56 3.49 5.26
N TYR A 20 2.25 4.71 4.86
CA TYR A 20 3.00 5.42 3.81
C TYR A 20 4.43 5.75 4.27
N ASP A 21 4.56 6.28 5.49
CA ASP A 21 5.86 6.55 6.10
C ASP A 21 6.67 5.26 6.33
N ALA A 22 6.00 4.19 6.77
CA ALA A 22 6.63 2.88 6.95
C ALA A 22 7.19 2.33 5.62
N MET A 23 6.47 2.51 4.50
CA MET A 23 6.94 2.13 3.17
C MET A 23 8.22 2.90 2.80
N ARG A 24 8.25 4.22 3.02
CA ARG A 24 9.46 5.04 2.79
C ARG A 24 10.65 4.54 3.59
N VAL A 25 10.49 4.35 4.90
CA VAL A 25 11.56 3.88 5.79
C VAL A 25 12.02 2.47 5.42
N PHE A 26 11.09 1.60 5.03
CA PHE A 26 11.42 0.25 4.56
C PHE A 26 12.30 0.29 3.31
N LEU A 27 11.93 1.08 2.30
CA LEU A 27 12.69 1.21 1.06
C LEU A 27 14.08 1.81 1.29
N GLU A 28 14.19 2.86 2.11
CA GLU A 28 15.47 3.44 2.53
C GLU A 28 16.37 2.38 3.19
N THR A 29 15.79 1.56 4.08
CA THR A 29 16.52 0.49 4.78
C THR A 29 16.98 -0.60 3.81
N VAL A 30 16.15 -0.99 2.85
CA VAL A 30 16.51 -1.99 1.83
C VAL A 30 17.62 -1.48 0.92
N SER A 31 17.52 -0.23 0.45
CA SER A 31 18.56 0.43 -0.36
C SER A 31 19.92 0.40 0.34
N LEU A 32 19.96 0.80 1.61
CA LEU A 32 21.18 0.75 2.43
C LEU A 32 21.75 -0.67 2.58
N ARG A 33 20.90 -1.68 2.76
CA ARG A 33 21.33 -3.09 2.91
C ARG A 33 21.90 -3.67 1.62
N LEU A 34 21.37 -3.26 0.47
CA LEU A 34 21.83 -3.75 -0.83
C LEU A 34 23.15 -3.08 -1.27
N GLY A 35 23.57 -2.00 -0.60
CA GLY A 35 24.82 -1.29 -0.90
C GLY A 35 24.83 -0.65 -2.29
N LYS A 36 23.65 -0.49 -2.90
CA LYS A 36 23.44 0.12 -4.21
C LYS A 36 22.38 1.21 -4.06
N THR A 37 22.73 2.40 -4.52
CA THR A 37 21.76 3.42 -4.94
C THR A 37 21.16 2.91 -6.24
N ASP A 38 20.08 2.15 -6.13
CA ASP A 38 19.23 1.91 -7.30
C ASP A 38 18.49 3.23 -7.54
N ASP A 39 18.82 3.92 -8.63
CA ASP A 39 18.27 5.24 -8.98
C ASP A 39 16.74 5.22 -8.97
N GLU A 40 16.11 4.07 -9.26
CA GLU A 40 14.67 3.89 -9.20
C GLU A 40 14.13 3.90 -7.76
N ILE A 41 14.83 3.26 -6.81
CA ILE A 41 14.44 3.28 -5.39
C ILE A 41 14.61 4.68 -4.81
N ASP A 42 15.70 5.37 -5.15
CA ASP A 42 15.96 6.73 -4.67
C ASP A 42 14.90 7.72 -5.20
N LEU A 43 14.44 7.55 -6.44
CA LEU A 43 13.34 8.32 -7.02
C LEU A 43 12.03 8.09 -6.25
N ILE A 44 11.69 6.84 -5.95
CA ILE A 44 10.48 6.49 -5.19
C ILE A 44 10.58 7.10 -3.78
N VAL A 45 11.70 6.90 -3.09
CA VAL A 45 11.93 7.47 -1.75
C VAL A 45 11.81 8.99 -1.77
N ALA A 46 12.31 9.66 -2.81
CA ALA A 46 12.19 11.11 -2.94
C ALA A 46 10.72 11.58 -3.09
N GLY A 47 9.91 10.87 -3.88
CA GLY A 47 8.49 11.18 -4.06
C GLY A 47 7.64 10.87 -2.81
N LEU A 48 8.05 9.89 -2.00
CA LEU A 48 7.40 9.54 -0.73
C LEU A 48 7.69 10.53 0.42
N LYS A 49 8.55 11.54 0.23
CA LYS A 49 8.83 12.54 1.27
C LYS A 49 7.64 13.47 1.48
N TRP A 50 7.60 14.11 2.64
CA TRP A 50 6.64 15.17 2.95
C TRP A 50 7.24 16.56 2.74
N ALA A 51 6.44 17.49 2.24
CA ALA A 51 6.69 18.93 2.20
C ALA A 51 5.44 19.67 2.70
N ASP A 52 5.60 20.52 3.71
CA ASP A 52 4.53 21.39 4.24
C ASP A 52 3.22 20.65 4.62
N GLY A 53 3.35 19.43 5.16
CA GLY A 53 2.20 18.64 5.61
C GLY A 53 1.46 17.90 4.49
N ALA A 54 2.02 17.82 3.28
CA ALA A 54 1.57 16.96 2.20
C ALA A 54 2.74 16.16 1.59
N PRO A 55 2.49 15.02 0.92
CA PRO A 55 3.53 14.33 0.15
C PRO A 55 4.07 15.22 -0.97
N VAL A 56 5.38 15.15 -1.22
CA VAL A 56 6.09 15.91 -2.26
C VAL A 56 5.52 15.59 -3.64
N ASP A 57 5.11 14.34 -3.85
CA ASP A 57 4.35 13.92 -5.03
C ASP A 57 2.90 13.56 -4.66
N PRO A 58 1.92 14.44 -4.95
CA PRO A 58 0.51 14.15 -4.72
C PRO A 58 -0.01 12.94 -5.50
N ALA A 59 0.58 12.60 -6.65
CA ALA A 59 0.16 11.43 -7.44
C ALA A 59 0.53 10.14 -6.72
N MET A 60 1.74 10.05 -6.16
CA MET A 60 2.16 8.91 -5.34
C MET A 60 1.25 8.69 -4.13
N TRP A 61 0.73 9.77 -3.53
CA TRP A 61 -0.25 9.64 -2.45
C TRP A 61 -1.58 9.04 -2.94
N GLN A 62 -2.07 9.44 -4.11
CA GLN A 62 -3.30 8.87 -4.67
C GLN A 62 -3.11 7.39 -5.04
N ASP A 63 -1.96 7.04 -5.61
CA ASP A 63 -1.62 5.65 -5.94
C ASP A 63 -1.54 4.79 -4.67
N TRP A 64 -0.99 5.33 -3.58
CA TRP A 64 -1.02 4.68 -2.27
C TRP A 64 -2.45 4.43 -1.76
N LEU A 65 -3.31 5.45 -1.80
CA LEU A 65 -4.71 5.31 -1.38
C LEU A 65 -5.45 4.25 -2.21
N ALA A 66 -5.24 4.21 -3.53
CA ALA A 66 -5.81 3.20 -4.40
C ALA A 66 -5.31 1.78 -4.04
N ALA A 67 -4.02 1.61 -3.78
CA ALA A 67 -3.45 0.34 -3.35
C ALA A 67 -4.01 -0.13 -2.00
N VAL A 68 -4.18 0.78 -1.03
CA VAL A 68 -4.79 0.44 0.26
C VAL A 68 -6.26 0.06 0.08
N GLN A 69 -7.02 0.75 -0.77
CA GLN A 69 -8.40 0.38 -1.07
C GLN A 69 -8.52 -1.02 -1.67
N ILE A 70 -7.60 -1.42 -2.55
CA ILE A 70 -7.58 -2.77 -3.13
C ILE A 70 -7.29 -3.82 -2.05
N THR A 71 -6.30 -3.58 -1.20
CA THR A 71 -5.88 -4.54 -0.17
C THR A 71 -6.88 -4.66 0.98
N CYS A 72 -7.50 -3.56 1.40
CA CYS A 72 -8.54 -3.57 2.44
C CYS A 72 -9.92 -3.95 1.87
N GLY A 73 -10.24 -3.55 0.64
CA GLY A 73 -11.52 -3.81 -0.03
C GLY A 73 -11.70 -5.27 -0.47
N GLY A 74 -10.60 -6.01 -0.68
CA GLY A 74 -10.62 -7.46 -0.92
C GLY A 74 -11.18 -8.30 0.23
N ARG A 75 -11.38 -7.72 1.42
CA ARG A 75 -12.05 -8.37 2.56
C ARG A 75 -13.59 -8.31 2.52
N GLY A 76 -14.20 -7.64 1.54
CA GLY A 76 -15.65 -7.43 1.49
C GLY A 76 -16.29 -7.55 0.10
N GLY A 77 -15.66 -8.26 -0.83
CA GLY A 77 -16.12 -8.39 -2.22
C GLY A 77 -16.42 -9.81 -2.64
N GLU A 78 -17.46 -10.44 -2.09
CA GLU A 78 -18.21 -11.43 -2.85
C GLU A 78 -18.86 -10.68 -4.02
N THR A 79 -18.18 -10.61 -5.16
CA THR A 79 -18.87 -10.31 -6.41
C THR A 79 -19.75 -11.52 -6.74
N GLU A 80 -20.96 -11.53 -6.19
CA GLU A 80 -22.01 -12.40 -6.74
C GLU A 80 -22.13 -12.06 -8.24
N PRO A 81 -21.97 -13.04 -9.14
CA PRO A 81 -22.20 -12.80 -10.55
C PRO A 81 -23.67 -12.43 -10.74
N PRO A 82 -24.00 -11.43 -11.58
CA PRO A 82 -25.38 -11.01 -11.77
C PRO A 82 -26.23 -12.19 -12.26
N LYS A 83 -27.10 -12.70 -11.38
CA LYS A 83 -28.19 -13.63 -11.73
C LYS A 83 -29.20 -12.84 -12.58
N GLY A 84 -28.97 -12.84 -13.88
CA GLY A 84 -29.71 -11.97 -14.79
C GLY A 84 -29.77 -12.46 -16.22
N ARG A 85 -30.59 -13.49 -16.44
CA ARG A 85 -31.44 -13.66 -17.63
C ARG A 85 -30.75 -13.65 -19.01
N TYR A 86 -30.01 -14.70 -19.36
CA TYR A 86 -30.06 -15.18 -20.74
C TYR A 86 -30.25 -16.69 -20.73
N SER A 87 -31.52 -17.07 -20.77
CA SER A 87 -32.01 -18.43 -20.99
C SER A 87 -31.34 -19.00 -22.24
N LEU A 88 -30.57 -20.08 -22.07
CA LEU A 88 -30.22 -20.97 -23.17
C LEU A 88 -31.54 -21.59 -23.68
N ARG A 89 -32.06 -21.01 -24.75
CA ARG A 89 -33.19 -21.55 -25.50
C ARG A 89 -32.68 -22.78 -26.25
N ASN A 90 -32.96 -23.97 -25.72
CA ASN A 90 -32.95 -25.19 -26.50
C ASN A 90 -34.37 -25.37 -27.09
N PRO A 91 -34.49 -25.52 -28.42
CA PRO A 91 -35.03 -26.77 -28.96
C PRO A 91 -34.39 -27.11 -30.33
N SER A 92 -34.38 -28.32 -30.88
CA SER A 92 -34.93 -29.64 -30.54
C SER A 92 -34.02 -30.69 -31.21
#